data_AF-A0A061QIM1-F1
#
_entry.id   AF-A0A061QIM1-F1
#
_cell.length_a   1.000
_cell.length_b   1.000
_cell.length_c   1.000
_cell.angle_alpha   90.00
_cell.angle_beta   90.00
_cell.angle_gamma   90.00
#
_symmetry.space_group_name_H-M   'P 1'
#
loop_
_entity.id
_entity.type
_entity.pdbx_description
1 polymer ?
#
loop_
_entity_poly.entity_id
_entity_poly.type
_entity_poly.pdbx_seq_one_letter_code
_entity_poly.pdbx_strand_id
1 'polypeptide(L)'
;MELISSLGVRPAELLSSPMLKDILLYHVVEGKVETPQLSDGDMLTTLLGEKLNVSVWDNGTLAVNDAAVTQADIKASNGVVHVVDAVLVPPGAFSRMQDDKPPRGMRPFPGKEQERPRPGMQPDPKKMRHRKHGSALQVVVAIHASASIYFSQAPTVEDILRGFRDTSLLAAVLDEKNLSRPLDDRETNFTVFAPTDAAVSKLLTGLGITFPELLELDGLPQIMKYHIVPRLYTSFLDFNGSKAASLTGEEVQLTTEMDRVMVNDLSVIATQFAANGVIHLIGSVMTPPGVDSLTPENVLDIPKNNMEGFSVLVDALQRTGLSSALTADGPFTLFAPTNMAFRALASALNVTTEDILSLDVLEDILKYHVVQGKVTTSEITGSFPSLLGPMIQSYFSRGSVFVNGAEIVAPDLIAKNGVVHIIDSVMLPPTSTKLQTTVGSIPYRIVVQPCEQDPCSQEPWI
;
A
#
# COMPACT_ATOMS: atom_id res chain seq x y z
N MET A 1 -15.31 4.18 2.22
CA MET A 1 -15.29 5.66 2.01
C MET A 1 -15.70 6.04 0.57
N GLU A 2 -16.44 5.20 -0.16
CA GLU A 2 -16.63 5.39 -1.61
C GLU A 2 -17.69 6.45 -2.01
N LEU A 3 -18.67 6.74 -1.14
CA LEU A 3 -19.78 7.62 -1.53
C LEU A 3 -19.45 9.11 -1.53
N ILE A 4 -18.59 9.58 -0.62
CA ILE A 4 -18.36 11.03 -0.46
C ILE A 4 -17.61 11.59 -1.68
N SER A 5 -16.73 10.79 -2.29
CA SER A 5 -15.99 11.17 -3.49
C SER A 5 -16.87 11.12 -4.77
N SER A 6 -17.87 10.23 -4.82
CA SER A 6 -18.81 10.13 -5.96
C SER A 6 -19.84 11.28 -6.05
N LEU A 7 -20.07 12.01 -4.95
CA LEU A 7 -21.13 13.02 -4.85
C LEU A 7 -20.66 14.47 -5.11
N GLY A 8 -19.34 14.72 -5.13
CA GLY A 8 -18.78 16.05 -5.39
C GLY A 8 -19.11 17.13 -4.34
N VAL A 9 -19.48 16.73 -3.11
CA VAL A 9 -19.92 17.63 -2.02
C VAL A 9 -18.83 17.72 -0.94
N ARG A 10 -18.57 18.91 -0.39
CA ARG A 10 -17.57 19.11 0.67
C ARG A 10 -18.02 18.43 1.98
N PRO A 11 -17.12 17.91 2.85
CA PRO A 11 -17.51 17.28 4.12
C PRO A 11 -18.38 18.17 5.04
N ALA A 12 -18.13 19.48 5.06
CA ALA A 12 -18.93 20.46 5.81
C ALA A 12 -20.33 20.71 5.19
N GLU A 13 -20.48 20.51 3.88
CA GLU A 13 -21.77 20.56 3.16
C GLU A 13 -22.52 19.24 3.33
N LEU A 14 -21.81 18.09 3.41
CA LEU A 14 -22.38 16.77 3.66
C LEU A 14 -23.00 16.66 5.06
N LEU A 15 -22.35 17.21 6.08
CA LEU A 15 -22.87 17.29 7.46
C LEU A 15 -24.12 18.18 7.58
N SER A 16 -24.36 19.05 6.59
CA SER A 16 -25.52 19.94 6.51
C SER A 16 -26.55 19.48 5.46
N SER A 17 -26.26 18.40 4.73
CA SER A 17 -27.05 17.96 3.58
C SER A 17 -28.16 17.00 3.99
N PRO A 18 -29.40 17.19 3.51
CA PRO A 18 -30.49 16.21 3.64
C PRO A 18 -30.07 14.80 3.16
N MET A 19 -29.11 14.70 2.24
CA MET A 19 -28.65 13.42 1.70
C MET A 19 -27.88 12.58 2.72
N LEU A 20 -27.04 13.17 3.58
CA LEU A 20 -26.34 12.39 4.61
C LEU A 20 -27.31 11.87 5.64
N LYS A 21 -28.30 12.68 6.01
CA LYS A 21 -29.40 12.26 6.87
C LYS A 21 -30.13 11.07 6.25
N ASP A 22 -30.49 11.13 4.97
CA ASP A 22 -31.18 10.05 4.29
C ASP A 22 -30.32 8.79 4.18
N ILE A 23 -29.03 8.92 3.84
CA ILE A 23 -28.08 7.78 3.81
C ILE A 23 -27.98 7.14 5.20
N LEU A 24 -27.80 7.93 6.26
CA LEU A 24 -27.73 7.39 7.62
C LEU A 24 -29.05 6.75 8.06
N LEU A 25 -30.20 7.35 7.73
CA LEU A 25 -31.51 6.77 8.02
C LEU A 25 -31.77 5.48 7.23
N TYR A 26 -31.14 5.31 6.06
CA TYR A 26 -31.19 4.09 5.28
C TYR A 26 -30.32 2.96 5.84
N HIS A 27 -29.36 3.26 6.71
CA HIS A 27 -28.58 2.23 7.42
C HIS A 27 -29.23 1.77 8.72
N VAL A 28 -30.31 2.41 9.16
CA VAL A 28 -30.94 2.14 10.45
C VAL A 28 -32.31 1.52 10.26
N VAL A 29 -32.57 0.42 10.95
CA VAL A 29 -33.87 -0.28 10.99
C VAL A 29 -34.47 -0.08 12.39
N GLU A 30 -35.80 0.03 12.47
CA GLU A 30 -36.47 0.13 13.77
C GLU A 30 -36.49 -1.22 14.49
N GLY A 31 -35.99 -1.25 15.73
CA GLY A 31 -35.98 -2.44 16.59
C GLY A 31 -34.59 -3.03 16.81
N LYS A 32 -34.53 -4.08 17.64
CA LYS A 32 -33.30 -4.88 17.84
C LYS A 32 -33.40 -6.10 16.94
N VAL A 33 -32.60 -6.09 15.87
CA VAL A 33 -32.56 -7.17 14.88
C VAL A 33 -31.21 -7.85 14.99
N GLU A 34 -31.18 -9.02 15.61
CA GLU A 34 -29.99 -9.86 15.77
C GLU A 34 -29.90 -10.89 14.63
N THR A 35 -28.71 -11.39 14.30
CA THR A 35 -28.51 -12.37 13.22
C THR A 35 -29.36 -13.63 13.34
N PRO A 36 -29.68 -14.19 14.54
CA PRO A 36 -30.54 -15.36 14.63
C PRO A 36 -31.99 -15.09 14.19
N GLN A 37 -32.37 -13.83 14.01
CA GLN A 37 -33.68 -13.38 13.58
C GLN A 37 -33.72 -13.06 12.08
N LEU A 38 -32.58 -13.16 11.39
CA LEU A 38 -32.43 -12.82 9.98
C LEU A 38 -32.30 -14.10 9.13
N SER A 39 -33.07 -14.16 8.06
CA SER A 39 -33.08 -15.22 7.06
C SER A 39 -32.76 -14.68 5.67
N ASP A 40 -32.27 -15.56 4.80
CA ASP A 40 -32.06 -15.23 3.38
C ASP A 40 -33.37 -14.79 2.72
N GLY A 41 -33.33 -13.62 2.06
CA GLY A 41 -34.48 -12.97 1.44
C GLY A 41 -35.30 -12.05 2.36
N ASP A 42 -34.88 -11.83 3.61
CA ASP A 42 -35.57 -10.90 4.51
C ASP A 42 -35.51 -9.45 4.01
N MET A 43 -36.63 -8.75 4.13
CA MET A 43 -36.76 -7.35 3.70
C MET A 43 -37.00 -6.43 4.90
N LEU A 44 -35.95 -5.76 5.36
CA LEU A 44 -36.01 -4.86 6.51
C LEU A 44 -36.41 -3.45 6.09
N THR A 45 -37.32 -2.81 6.84
CA THR A 45 -37.72 -1.43 6.57
C THR A 45 -36.83 -0.47 7.35
N THR A 46 -36.15 0.43 6.65
CA THR A 46 -35.24 1.42 7.25
C THR A 46 -36.02 2.60 7.85
N LEU A 47 -35.36 3.42 8.65
CA LEU A 47 -35.91 4.68 9.15
C LEU A 47 -36.11 5.72 8.03
N LEU A 48 -35.50 5.51 6.86
CA LEU A 48 -35.81 6.27 5.64
C LEU A 48 -37.14 5.79 5.00
N GLY A 49 -37.63 4.61 5.35
CA GLY A 49 -38.83 3.98 4.80
C GLY A 49 -38.57 3.06 3.60
N GLU A 50 -37.36 3.10 3.04
CA GLU A 50 -36.89 2.20 1.99
C GLU A 50 -36.46 0.85 2.58
N LYS A 51 -36.38 -0.19 1.74
CA LYS A 51 -36.12 -1.56 2.20
C LYS A 51 -34.67 -2.00 1.97
N LEU A 52 -34.11 -2.72 2.94
CA LEU A 52 -32.87 -3.47 2.82
C LEU A 52 -33.17 -4.94 2.57
N ASN A 53 -32.55 -5.52 1.57
CA ASN A 53 -32.56 -6.95 1.31
C ASN A 53 -31.44 -7.62 2.11
N VAL A 54 -31.79 -8.68 2.82
CA VAL A 54 -30.84 -9.52 3.54
C VAL A 54 -30.64 -10.78 2.72
N SER A 55 -29.39 -11.14 2.46
CA SER A 55 -29.02 -12.36 1.75
C SER A 55 -27.96 -13.14 2.52
N VAL A 56 -27.97 -14.46 2.41
CA VAL A 56 -26.90 -15.31 2.92
C VAL A 56 -26.15 -15.91 1.73
N TRP A 57 -24.88 -15.54 1.58
CA TRP A 57 -24.04 -16.03 0.48
C TRP A 57 -23.65 -17.51 0.68
N ASP A 58 -23.15 -18.15 -0.38
CA ASP A 58 -22.80 -19.58 -0.40
C ASP A 58 -21.76 -19.98 0.67
N ASN A 59 -20.94 -19.03 1.14
CA ASN A 59 -19.95 -19.23 2.20
C ASN A 59 -20.52 -19.03 3.63
N GLY A 60 -21.83 -18.80 3.75
CA GLY A 60 -22.51 -18.54 5.02
C GLY A 60 -22.41 -17.09 5.51
N THR A 61 -21.80 -16.19 4.73
CA THR A 61 -21.72 -14.76 5.08
C THR A 61 -23.07 -14.09 4.89
N LEU A 62 -23.55 -13.41 5.92
CA LEU A 62 -24.72 -12.55 5.86
C LEU A 62 -24.36 -11.26 5.11
N ALA A 63 -25.20 -10.83 4.17
CA ALA A 63 -25.03 -9.59 3.42
C ALA A 63 -26.33 -8.78 3.41
N VAL A 64 -26.19 -7.46 3.30
CA VAL A 64 -27.30 -6.50 3.27
C VAL A 64 -27.14 -5.63 2.02
N ASN A 65 -28.05 -5.75 1.05
CA ASN A 65 -27.94 -5.13 -0.29
C ASN A 65 -26.53 -5.29 -0.89
N ASP A 66 -26.01 -6.52 -0.89
CA ASP A 66 -24.68 -6.90 -1.39
C ASP A 66 -23.47 -6.42 -0.56
N ALA A 67 -23.69 -5.73 0.55
CA ALA A 67 -22.64 -5.41 1.52
C ALA A 67 -22.47 -6.55 2.54
N ALA A 68 -21.29 -7.15 2.62
CA ALA A 68 -21.01 -8.24 3.55
C ALA A 68 -20.99 -7.72 5.00
N VAL A 69 -21.69 -8.42 5.89
CA VAL A 69 -21.62 -8.18 7.33
C VAL A 69 -20.31 -8.77 7.86
N THR A 70 -19.35 -7.89 8.17
CA THR A 70 -18.02 -8.26 8.65
C THR A 70 -17.97 -8.46 10.16
N GLN A 71 -18.90 -7.85 10.89
CA GLN A 71 -19.09 -8.08 12.32
C GLN A 71 -20.57 -7.95 12.67
N ALA A 72 -21.10 -8.88 13.44
CA ALA A 72 -22.54 -8.93 13.73
C ALA A 72 -22.84 -8.94 15.24
N ASP A 73 -24.09 -8.62 15.58
CA ASP A 73 -24.65 -8.71 16.93
C ASP A 73 -23.93 -7.91 18.02
N ILE A 74 -23.38 -6.75 17.65
CA ILE A 74 -22.74 -5.85 18.61
C ILE A 74 -23.84 -5.16 19.43
N LYS A 75 -24.00 -5.60 20.68
CA LYS A 75 -25.05 -5.10 21.57
C LYS A 75 -24.75 -3.66 22.00
N ALA A 76 -25.71 -2.77 21.73
CA ALA A 76 -25.72 -1.41 22.24
C ALA A 76 -26.84 -1.24 23.28
N SER A 77 -26.74 -0.21 24.13
CA SER A 77 -27.75 0.08 25.15
C SER A 77 -29.15 0.31 24.56
N ASN A 78 -29.21 0.78 23.31
CA ASN A 78 -30.44 1.14 22.59
C ASN A 78 -30.65 0.35 21.30
N GLY A 79 -29.86 -0.68 21.00
CA GLY A 79 -29.93 -1.35 19.70
C GLY A 79 -28.95 -2.50 19.52
N VAL A 80 -28.79 -2.90 18.27
CA VAL A 80 -27.79 -3.88 17.82
C VAL A 80 -27.09 -3.27 16.61
N VAL A 81 -25.76 -3.38 16.54
CA VAL A 81 -24.95 -2.89 15.44
C VAL A 81 -24.38 -4.06 14.66
N HIS A 82 -24.47 -3.96 13.34
CA HIS A 82 -23.81 -4.84 12.37
C HIS A 82 -22.87 -3.98 11.53
N VAL A 83 -21.60 -4.38 11.42
CA VAL A 83 -20.60 -3.73 10.59
C VAL A 83 -20.66 -4.35 9.21
N VAL A 84 -20.79 -3.49 8.19
CA VAL A 84 -20.81 -3.88 6.78
C VAL A 84 -19.58 -3.33 6.06
N ASP A 85 -19.12 -4.04 5.03
CA ASP A 85 -17.94 -3.65 4.23
C ASP A 85 -18.21 -2.55 3.20
N ALA A 86 -19.48 -2.26 2.91
CA ALA A 86 -19.90 -1.22 1.97
C ALA A 86 -21.00 -0.33 2.54
N VAL A 87 -21.04 0.92 2.09
CA VAL A 87 -22.06 1.91 2.49
C VAL A 87 -23.30 1.73 1.62
N LEU A 88 -24.46 1.57 2.26
CA LEU A 88 -25.75 1.35 1.62
C LEU A 88 -26.30 2.65 1.02
N VAL A 89 -26.60 2.64 -0.27
CA VAL A 89 -27.15 3.80 -0.97
C VAL A 89 -28.65 3.64 -1.15
N PRO A 90 -29.48 4.60 -0.70
CA PRO A 90 -30.92 4.55 -0.92
C PRO A 90 -31.25 4.57 -2.42
N PRO A 91 -32.20 3.72 -2.88
CA PRO A 91 -32.75 3.83 -4.22
C PRO A 91 -33.31 5.24 -4.45
N GLY A 92 -32.88 5.93 -5.52
CA GLY A 92 -33.36 7.27 -5.84
C GLY A 92 -32.62 8.44 -5.15
N ALA A 93 -31.54 8.17 -4.38
CA ALA A 93 -30.65 9.22 -3.85
C ALA A 93 -30.15 10.18 -4.95
N PHE A 94 -29.98 9.68 -6.18
CA PHE A 94 -29.52 10.45 -7.33
C PHE A 94 -30.65 11.15 -8.12
N SER A 95 -31.90 10.70 -8.02
CA SER A 95 -33.03 11.35 -8.73
C SER A 95 -33.41 12.68 -8.09
N ARG A 96 -33.21 12.82 -6.76
CA ARG A 96 -33.44 14.07 -6.03
C ARG A 96 -32.39 15.15 -6.32
N MET A 97 -31.32 14.83 -7.05
CA MET A 97 -30.30 15.79 -7.49
C MET A 97 -30.73 16.63 -8.71
N GLN A 98 -31.74 16.21 -9.48
CA GLN A 98 -32.16 16.92 -10.71
C GLN A 98 -33.21 18.02 -10.48
N ASP A 99 -33.90 18.01 -9.33
CA ASP A 99 -34.96 18.99 -9.03
C ASP A 99 -34.43 20.31 -8.45
N ASP A 100 -33.14 20.39 -8.10
CA ASP A 100 -32.52 21.58 -7.48
C ASP A 100 -31.80 22.50 -8.48
N LYS A 101 -32.31 22.56 -9.73
CA LYS A 101 -31.87 23.57 -10.70
C LYS A 101 -32.59 24.89 -10.41
N PRO A 102 -31.89 26.03 -10.23
CA PRO A 102 -32.58 27.29 -9.96
C PRO A 102 -33.44 27.67 -11.18
N PRO A 103 -34.65 28.23 -10.98
CA PRO A 103 -35.52 28.60 -12.09
C PRO A 103 -34.82 29.67 -12.94
N ARG A 104 -34.68 29.39 -14.24
CA ARG A 104 -34.13 30.35 -15.21
C ARG A 104 -35.11 31.51 -15.41
N GLY A 105 -34.77 32.65 -14.83
CA GLY A 105 -35.25 33.95 -15.28
C GLY A 105 -35.79 34.85 -14.17
N MET A 106 -34.94 35.71 -13.63
CA MET A 106 -35.39 36.97 -13.03
C MET A 106 -34.30 38.05 -13.20
N ARG A 107 -34.72 39.18 -13.77
CA ARG A 107 -33.91 40.38 -14.04
C ARG A 107 -33.51 41.07 -12.71
N PRO A 108 -32.44 41.89 -12.70
CA PRO A 108 -32.00 42.54 -11.48
C PRO A 108 -32.95 43.67 -11.07
N PHE A 109 -33.36 43.68 -9.79
CA PHE A 109 -34.05 44.82 -9.18
C PHE A 109 -33.15 45.52 -8.15
N PRO A 110 -33.29 46.85 -8.01
CA PRO A 110 -32.36 47.70 -7.29
C PRO A 110 -32.63 47.72 -5.78
N GLY A 111 -31.60 48.01 -5.01
CA GLY A 111 -31.60 47.99 -3.55
C GLY A 111 -32.48 49.05 -2.88
N LYS A 112 -32.96 48.71 -1.69
CA LYS A 112 -33.34 49.59 -0.57
C LYS A 112 -33.10 48.81 0.72
N GLU A 113 -32.19 49.23 1.58
CA GLU A 113 -32.31 50.29 2.61
C GLU A 113 -32.80 49.70 3.94
N GLN A 114 -32.01 49.97 4.98
CA GLN A 114 -32.09 49.41 6.33
C GLN A 114 -33.33 49.91 7.08
N GLU A 115 -34.04 49.01 7.77
CA GLU A 115 -34.96 49.38 8.84
C GLU A 115 -34.58 48.73 10.18
N ARG A 116 -34.56 49.58 11.23
CA ARG A 116 -34.27 49.27 12.64
C ARG A 116 -35.43 48.52 13.33
N PRO A 117 -35.16 47.80 14.43
CA PRO A 117 -36.18 47.04 15.15
C PRO A 117 -37.04 47.92 16.07
N ARG A 118 -38.33 47.57 16.23
CA ARG A 118 -39.21 48.12 17.28
C ARG A 118 -39.34 47.12 18.45
N PRO A 119 -39.38 47.59 19.71
CA PRO A 119 -39.42 46.74 20.88
C PRO A 119 -40.83 46.58 21.49
N GLY A 120 -41.06 45.42 22.12
CA GLY A 120 -42.07 45.25 23.19
C GLY A 120 -43.27 44.36 22.84
N MET A 121 -43.25 43.11 23.30
CA MET A 121 -44.45 42.41 23.78
C MET A 121 -44.02 41.20 24.64
N GLN A 122 -44.47 41.17 25.89
CA GLN A 122 -44.24 40.11 26.87
C GLN A 122 -45.38 39.07 26.76
N PRO A 123 -45.14 37.75 26.90
CA PRO A 123 -46.18 36.74 26.64
C PRO A 123 -47.08 36.50 27.86
N ASP A 124 -48.40 36.45 27.64
CA ASP A 124 -49.44 36.18 28.65
C ASP A 124 -49.79 34.67 28.67
N PRO A 125 -49.82 33.99 29.83
CA PRO A 125 -49.97 32.54 29.90
C PRO A 125 -51.42 32.17 30.23
N LYS A 126 -52.15 31.59 29.27
CA LYS A 126 -53.25 30.63 29.49
C LYS A 126 -53.97 30.30 28.18
N LYS A 127 -53.70 29.11 27.64
CA LYS A 127 -54.69 28.24 26.96
C LYS A 127 -54.10 26.84 26.79
N MET A 128 -54.16 26.06 27.87
CA MET A 128 -54.11 24.60 27.81
C MET A 128 -55.49 24.09 27.35
N ARG A 129 -55.55 23.38 26.22
CA ARG A 129 -56.51 22.29 26.03
C ARG A 129 -55.87 21.16 25.23
N HIS A 130 -55.67 20.07 25.96
CA HIS A 130 -55.36 18.69 25.62
C HIS A 130 -55.33 18.27 24.14
N ARG A 131 -54.16 17.77 23.72
CA ARG A 131 -54.07 16.62 22.81
C ARG A 131 -53.14 15.59 23.44
N LYS A 132 -53.65 14.38 23.62
CA LYS A 132 -53.07 13.26 24.37
C LYS A 132 -51.78 12.74 23.72
N HIS A 133 -50.84 12.37 24.58
CA HIS A 133 -49.71 11.45 24.42
C HIS A 133 -49.24 11.12 23.00
N GLY A 134 -48.21 11.82 22.55
CA GLY A 134 -47.12 11.22 21.81
C GLY A 134 -45.87 11.48 22.63
N SER A 135 -45.28 10.44 23.20
CA SER A 135 -44.00 10.52 23.91
C SER A 135 -43.02 11.27 23.01
N ALA A 136 -42.59 12.46 23.42
CA ALA A 136 -41.48 13.14 22.79
C ALA A 136 -40.25 12.25 23.02
N LEU A 137 -39.97 11.36 22.08
CA LEU A 137 -38.64 10.79 21.97
C LEU A 137 -37.75 11.96 21.57
N GLN A 138 -37.10 12.55 22.58
CA GLN A 138 -35.81 13.19 22.38
C GLN A 138 -34.88 12.09 21.86
N VAL A 139 -34.88 11.87 20.55
CA VAL A 139 -33.74 11.20 19.90
C VAL A 139 -32.65 12.26 19.86
N VAL A 140 -31.95 12.39 20.97
CA VAL A 140 -30.54 12.81 20.89
C VAL A 140 -29.92 11.79 19.94
N VAL A 141 -29.57 12.25 18.74
CA VAL A 141 -28.72 11.51 17.83
C VAL A 141 -27.43 11.25 18.61
N ALA A 142 -27.33 10.05 19.18
CA ALA A 142 -26.09 9.53 19.75
C ALA A 142 -25.13 9.12 18.61
N ILE A 143 -24.89 10.06 17.70
CA ILE A 143 -23.72 10.13 16.81
C ILE A 143 -23.00 11.47 17.07
N HIS A 144 -23.19 12.09 18.24
CA HIS A 144 -22.36 13.22 18.67
C HIS A 144 -21.63 12.99 20.01
N ALA A 145 -22.05 12.01 20.81
CA ALA A 145 -21.24 11.55 21.94
C ALA A 145 -20.48 10.27 21.57
N SER A 146 -21.11 9.25 20.99
CA SER A 146 -20.45 7.98 20.71
C SER A 146 -19.47 8.03 19.53
N ALA A 147 -19.77 8.78 18.47
CA ALA A 147 -18.81 8.99 17.37
C ALA A 147 -17.67 9.91 17.79
N SER A 148 -17.93 10.96 18.57
CA SER A 148 -16.89 11.83 19.11
C SER A 148 -16.03 11.11 20.17
N ILE A 149 -16.60 10.16 20.92
CA ILE A 149 -15.87 9.30 21.87
C ILE A 149 -15.09 8.19 21.14
N TYR A 150 -15.66 7.55 20.10
CA TYR A 150 -14.94 6.57 19.29
C TYR A 150 -13.82 7.20 18.45
N PHE A 151 -14.01 8.40 17.89
CA PHE A 151 -12.95 9.12 17.16
C PHE A 151 -11.89 9.68 18.12
N SER A 152 -12.27 10.04 19.36
CA SER A 152 -11.29 10.39 20.41
C SER A 152 -10.42 9.21 20.87
N GLN A 153 -10.87 7.97 20.64
CA GLN A 153 -10.15 6.73 20.97
C GLN A 153 -9.58 6.01 19.74
N ALA A 154 -9.90 6.45 18.53
CA ALA A 154 -9.32 5.90 17.32
C ALA A 154 -7.81 6.21 17.29
N PRO A 155 -6.98 5.23 16.90
CA PRO A 155 -5.54 5.41 16.84
C PRO A 155 -5.21 6.50 15.82
N THR A 156 -4.27 7.38 16.18
CA THR A 156 -3.67 8.35 15.24
C THR A 156 -2.80 7.62 14.21
N VAL A 157 -2.36 8.35 13.19
CA VAL A 157 -1.39 7.82 12.21
C VAL A 157 -0.15 7.33 12.94
N GLU A 158 0.32 8.06 13.95
CA GLU A 158 1.42 7.64 14.80
C GLU A 158 1.12 6.34 15.57
N ASP A 159 -0.05 6.25 16.22
CA ASP A 159 -0.46 5.04 16.95
C ASP A 159 -0.47 3.80 16.03
N ILE A 160 -0.96 3.94 14.80
CA ILE A 160 -0.98 2.82 13.83
C ILE A 160 0.44 2.48 13.38
N LEU A 161 1.27 3.45 13.01
CA LEU A 161 2.64 3.18 12.56
C LEU A 161 3.48 2.47 13.62
N ARG A 162 3.26 2.78 14.91
CA ARG A 162 3.92 2.12 16.04
C ARG A 162 3.36 0.74 16.37
N GLY A 163 2.05 0.55 16.17
CA GLY A 163 1.35 -0.70 16.48
C GLY A 163 1.38 -1.74 15.35
N PHE A 164 1.70 -1.33 14.12
CA PHE A 164 1.66 -2.19 12.95
C PHE A 164 3.00 -2.90 12.74
N ARG A 165 2.95 -4.23 12.60
CA ARG A 165 4.15 -5.08 12.57
C ARG A 165 5.07 -4.81 11.38
N ASP A 166 4.52 -4.41 10.24
CA ASP A 166 5.30 -4.21 9.03
C ASP A 166 5.77 -2.76 8.85
N THR A 167 5.64 -1.89 9.85
CA THR A 167 6.17 -0.51 9.81
C THR A 167 7.08 -0.21 11.01
N SER A 168 7.62 -1.25 11.64
CA SER A 168 8.41 -1.11 12.86
C SER A 168 9.73 -0.34 12.62
N LEU A 169 10.36 -0.53 11.46
CA LEU A 169 11.56 0.20 11.05
C LEU A 169 11.25 1.67 10.77
N LEU A 170 10.10 1.95 10.15
CA LEU A 170 9.65 3.32 9.89
C LEU A 170 9.35 4.06 11.19
N ALA A 171 8.71 3.39 12.16
CA ALA A 171 8.45 3.96 13.49
C ALA A 171 9.75 4.32 14.22
N ALA A 172 10.77 3.45 14.15
CA ALA A 172 12.09 3.74 14.73
C ALA A 172 12.77 4.95 14.08
N VAL A 173 12.65 5.12 12.76
CA VAL A 173 13.18 6.30 12.04
C VAL A 173 12.46 7.59 12.47
N LEU A 174 11.14 7.54 12.72
CA LEU A 174 10.36 8.70 13.14
C LEU A 174 10.78 9.22 14.53
N ASP A 175 11.14 8.33 15.44
CA ASP A 175 11.59 8.64 16.80
C ASP A 175 12.91 9.43 16.81
N GLU A 176 13.91 8.94 16.08
CA GLU A 176 15.25 9.53 16.05
C GLU A 176 15.25 10.97 15.50
N LYS A 177 14.32 11.28 14.60
CA LYS A 177 14.29 12.55 13.87
C LYS A 177 13.22 13.54 14.36
N ASN A 178 12.50 13.24 15.45
CA ASN A 178 11.41 14.09 16.00
C ASN A 178 10.33 14.47 14.97
N LEU A 179 10.09 13.60 13.99
CA LEU A 179 9.10 13.81 12.92
C LEU A 179 7.68 13.33 13.33
N SER A 180 7.54 12.79 14.54
CA SER A 180 6.29 12.24 15.10
C SER A 180 5.23 13.30 15.42
N ARG A 181 5.62 14.48 15.91
CA ARG A 181 4.66 15.47 16.44
C ARG A 181 3.52 15.89 15.49
N PRO A 182 3.74 16.08 14.17
CA PRO A 182 2.65 16.35 13.25
C PRO A 182 1.69 15.16 13.08
N LEU A 183 2.16 13.92 13.22
CA LEU A 183 1.39 12.71 12.95
C LEU A 183 0.49 12.26 14.11
N ASP A 184 0.65 12.84 15.30
CA ASP A 184 -0.25 12.65 16.46
C ASP A 184 -1.31 13.77 16.59
N ASP A 185 -1.14 14.86 15.85
CA ASP A 185 -2.10 15.96 15.87
C ASP A 185 -3.42 15.55 15.22
N ARG A 186 -4.49 15.52 16.01
CA ARG A 186 -5.83 15.10 15.58
C ARG A 186 -6.57 16.13 14.74
N GLU A 187 -6.09 17.38 14.70
CA GLU A 187 -6.73 18.47 13.94
C GLU A 187 -6.21 18.54 12.50
N THR A 188 -5.08 17.88 12.20
CA THR A 188 -4.45 17.88 10.88
C THR A 188 -4.57 16.51 10.22
N ASN A 189 -4.94 16.50 8.94
CA ASN A 189 -5.14 15.27 8.20
C ASN A 189 -3.96 14.96 7.26
N PHE A 190 -3.44 13.75 7.33
CA PHE A 190 -2.31 13.30 6.52
C PHE A 190 -2.62 12.07 5.68
N THR A 191 -1.96 11.97 4.54
CA THR A 191 -1.71 10.70 3.86
C THR A 191 -0.25 10.34 4.06
N VAL A 192 0.03 9.18 4.64
CA VAL A 192 1.38 8.66 4.80
C VAL A 192 1.55 7.47 3.88
N PHE A 193 2.52 7.57 2.98
CA PHE A 193 2.98 6.44 2.20
C PHE A 193 4.05 5.71 3.02
N ALA A 194 3.67 4.69 3.76
CA ALA A 194 4.57 4.02 4.69
C ALA A 194 5.30 2.86 3.98
N PRO A 195 6.63 2.94 3.78
CA PRO A 195 7.38 1.77 3.33
C PRO A 195 7.29 0.67 4.38
N THR A 196 7.04 -0.55 3.91
CA THR A 196 7.06 -1.73 4.78
C THR A 196 8.47 -2.04 5.29
N ASP A 197 8.60 -2.81 6.36
CA ASP A 197 9.90 -3.24 6.88
C ASP A 197 10.69 -4.03 5.82
N ALA A 198 10.01 -4.81 4.98
CA ALA A 198 10.61 -5.46 3.82
C ALA A 198 11.15 -4.45 2.79
N ALA A 199 10.45 -3.33 2.56
CA ALA A 199 10.91 -2.27 1.68
C ALA A 199 12.17 -1.56 2.22
N VAL A 200 12.23 -1.33 3.54
CA VAL A 200 13.41 -0.74 4.19
C VAL A 200 14.57 -1.71 4.18
N SER A 201 14.35 -3.00 4.45
CA SER A 201 15.38 -4.04 4.33
C SER A 201 15.96 -4.09 2.91
N LYS A 202 15.13 -4.09 1.87
CA LYS A 202 15.60 -4.00 0.47
C LYS A 202 16.48 -2.77 0.21
N LEU A 203 16.11 -1.62 0.77
CA LEU A 203 16.91 -0.39 0.65
C LEU A 203 18.29 -0.58 1.29
N LEU A 204 18.34 -1.09 2.52
CA LEU A 204 19.59 -1.38 3.23
C LEU A 204 20.48 -2.33 2.43
N THR A 205 19.89 -3.41 1.93
CA THR A 205 20.57 -4.36 1.04
C THR A 205 21.10 -3.67 -0.21
N GLY A 206 20.30 -2.85 -0.90
CA GLY A 206 20.74 -2.15 -2.11
C GLY A 206 21.92 -1.22 -1.87
N LEU A 207 21.97 -0.60 -0.69
CA LEU A 207 23.02 0.33 -0.29
C LEU A 207 24.23 -0.35 0.35
N GLY A 208 24.10 -1.59 0.81
CA GLY A 208 25.13 -2.29 1.58
C GLY A 208 25.43 -1.62 2.92
N ILE A 209 24.39 -1.09 3.58
CA ILE A 209 24.49 -0.41 4.88
C ILE A 209 23.58 -1.06 5.91
N THR A 210 23.90 -0.84 7.18
CA THR A 210 23.13 -1.27 8.33
C THR A 210 22.04 -0.25 8.71
N PHE A 211 21.06 -0.68 9.51
CA PHE A 211 20.03 0.23 10.01
C PHE A 211 20.57 1.42 10.82
N PRO A 212 21.58 1.26 11.72
CA PRO A 212 22.22 2.41 12.36
C PRO A 212 22.84 3.41 11.38
N GLU A 213 23.51 2.92 10.33
CA GLU A 213 24.09 3.79 9.29
C GLU A 213 23.01 4.54 8.50
N LEU A 214 21.86 3.90 8.24
CA LEU A 214 20.70 4.56 7.64
C LEU A 214 20.26 5.78 8.47
N LEU A 215 20.20 5.64 9.79
CA LEU A 215 19.79 6.73 10.70
C LEU A 215 20.75 7.93 10.66
N GLU A 216 22.01 7.72 10.27
CA GLU A 216 23.03 8.74 10.17
C GLU A 216 23.01 9.50 8.83
N LEU A 217 22.21 9.06 7.85
CA LEU A 217 22.18 9.71 6.53
C LEU A 217 21.53 11.11 6.59
N ASP A 218 22.27 12.10 6.08
CA ASP A 218 21.86 13.51 6.05
C ASP A 218 20.53 13.75 5.31
N GLY A 219 20.22 12.93 4.31
CA GLY A 219 18.99 13.04 3.50
C GLY A 219 17.76 12.40 4.13
N LEU A 220 17.92 11.58 5.19
CA LEU A 220 16.82 10.80 5.77
C LEU A 220 15.63 11.67 6.21
N PRO A 221 15.80 12.84 6.87
CA PRO A 221 14.67 13.68 7.24
C PRO A 221 13.84 14.18 6.03
N GLN A 222 14.48 14.46 4.91
CA GLN A 222 13.85 14.91 3.66
C GLN A 222 13.07 13.76 3.04
N ILE A 223 13.67 12.56 3.01
CA ILE A 223 13.00 11.34 2.55
C ILE A 223 11.76 11.05 3.41
N MET A 224 11.86 11.14 4.73
CA MET A 224 10.71 10.93 5.62
C MET A 224 9.59 11.94 5.39
N LYS A 225 9.93 13.21 5.15
CA LYS A 225 8.95 14.25 4.78
C LYS A 225 8.31 13.99 3.42
N TYR A 226 9.06 13.40 2.47
CA TYR A 226 8.55 13.10 1.13
C TYR A 226 7.45 12.03 1.15
N HIS A 227 7.48 11.12 2.12
CA HIS A 227 6.45 10.11 2.32
C HIS A 227 5.15 10.64 2.93
N ILE A 228 5.11 11.90 3.37
CA ILE A 228 3.97 12.48 4.06
C ILE A 228 3.36 13.57 3.19
N VAL A 229 2.06 13.48 2.95
CA VAL A 229 1.27 14.47 2.24
C VAL A 229 0.25 15.09 3.21
N PRO A 230 0.21 16.42 3.37
CA PRO A 230 -0.70 17.11 4.30
C PRO A 230 -2.12 17.26 3.73
N ARG A 231 -2.67 16.16 3.21
CA ARG A 231 -4.03 16.04 2.67
C ARG A 231 -4.43 14.57 2.62
N LEU A 232 -5.73 14.27 2.72
CA LEU A 232 -6.27 12.93 2.57
C LEU A 232 -6.41 12.51 1.10
N TYR A 233 -5.88 11.33 0.79
CA TYR A 233 -6.12 10.56 -0.43
C TYR A 233 -6.52 9.16 0.02
N THR A 234 -7.75 8.74 -0.23
CA THR A 234 -8.34 7.56 0.44
C THR A 234 -8.96 6.56 -0.52
N SER A 235 -9.06 6.93 -1.80
CA SER A 235 -9.81 6.18 -2.81
C SER A 235 -9.13 6.21 -4.17
N PHE A 236 -9.52 5.27 -5.02
CA PHE A 236 -9.10 5.19 -6.42
C PHE A 236 -9.33 6.49 -7.18
N LEU A 237 -10.43 7.20 -6.90
CA LEU A 237 -10.75 8.49 -7.51
C LEU A 237 -9.74 9.58 -7.13
N ASP A 238 -9.22 9.54 -5.91
CA ASP A 238 -8.22 10.52 -5.44
C ASP A 238 -6.87 10.31 -6.15
N PHE A 239 -6.60 9.08 -6.60
CA PHE A 239 -5.37 8.68 -7.28
C PHE A 239 -5.43 8.78 -8.80
N ASN A 240 -6.54 9.16 -9.43
CA ASN A 240 -6.66 9.10 -10.89
C ASN A 240 -5.91 10.25 -11.62
N GLY A 241 -4.57 10.18 -11.62
CA GLY A 241 -3.67 11.16 -12.25
C GLY A 241 -3.42 12.42 -11.41
N SER A 242 -3.74 12.37 -10.11
CA SER A 242 -3.55 13.48 -9.19
C SER A 242 -2.07 13.74 -8.88
N LYS A 243 -1.76 14.99 -8.54
CA LYS A 243 -0.46 15.39 -8.02
C LYS A 243 -0.64 15.92 -6.60
N ALA A 244 0.15 15.39 -5.68
CA ALA A 244 0.13 15.77 -4.28
C ALA A 244 1.45 16.44 -3.89
N ALA A 245 1.40 17.60 -3.23
CA ALA A 245 2.59 18.16 -2.62
C ALA A 245 2.89 17.43 -1.30
N SER A 246 4.08 16.87 -1.18
CA SER A 246 4.57 16.28 0.08
C SER A 246 4.98 17.36 1.09
N LEU A 247 5.40 16.96 2.30
CA LEU A 247 5.94 17.91 3.29
C LEU A 247 7.29 18.52 2.89
N THR A 248 7.98 17.99 1.88
CA THR A 248 9.14 18.67 1.28
C THR A 248 8.72 19.74 0.27
N GLY A 249 7.45 19.75 -0.14
CA GLY A 249 6.92 20.59 -1.23
C GLY A 249 7.04 19.94 -2.61
N GLU A 250 7.83 18.87 -2.73
CA GLU A 250 7.98 18.12 -3.98
C GLU A 250 6.71 17.34 -4.31
N GLU A 251 6.43 17.21 -5.61
CA GLU A 251 5.26 16.50 -6.11
C GLU A 251 5.43 14.99 -5.96
N VAL A 252 4.35 14.36 -5.51
CA VAL A 252 4.13 12.91 -5.52
C VAL A 252 3.02 12.65 -6.53
N GLN A 253 3.30 11.79 -7.50
CA GLN A 253 2.34 11.38 -8.51
C GLN A 253 1.45 10.29 -7.94
N LEU A 254 0.14 10.49 -8.01
CA LEU A 254 -0.85 9.50 -7.64
C LEU A 254 -1.53 9.08 -8.93
N THR A 255 -1.41 7.80 -9.26
CA THR A 255 -1.96 7.23 -10.49
C THR A 255 -2.76 5.97 -10.17
N THR A 256 -3.50 5.49 -11.16
CA THR A 256 -4.23 4.23 -11.07
C THR A 256 -3.90 3.36 -12.27
N GLU A 257 -3.56 2.10 -12.03
CA GLU A 257 -3.21 1.14 -13.08
C GLU A 257 -3.84 -0.22 -12.76
N MET A 258 -4.59 -0.79 -13.71
CA MET A 258 -5.23 -2.12 -13.59
C MET A 258 -5.97 -2.31 -12.25
N ASP A 259 -6.81 -1.33 -11.87
CA ASP A 259 -7.56 -1.28 -10.61
C ASP A 259 -6.72 -1.20 -9.32
N ARG A 260 -5.42 -0.89 -9.43
CA ARG A 260 -4.53 -0.59 -8.30
C ARG A 260 -4.24 0.89 -8.21
N VAL A 261 -4.08 1.39 -6.99
CA VAL A 261 -3.61 2.75 -6.73
C VAL A 261 -2.09 2.75 -6.60
N MET A 262 -1.46 3.75 -7.22
CA MET A 262 -0.02 3.83 -7.41
C MET A 262 0.50 5.19 -6.91
N VAL A 263 1.68 5.20 -6.30
CA VAL A 263 2.37 6.40 -5.84
C VAL A 263 3.77 6.45 -6.45
N ASN A 264 4.08 7.44 -7.28
CA ASN A 264 5.33 7.50 -8.04
C ASN A 264 5.67 6.16 -8.74
N ASP A 265 4.67 5.56 -9.39
CA ASP A 265 4.75 4.23 -10.04
C ASP A 265 4.95 3.04 -9.09
N LEU A 266 4.85 3.24 -7.76
CA LEU A 266 4.85 2.18 -6.77
C LEU A 266 3.43 1.75 -6.43
N SER A 267 3.14 0.45 -6.51
CA SER A 267 1.85 -0.09 -6.08
C SER A 267 1.67 0.06 -4.57
N VAL A 268 0.51 0.55 -4.17
CA VAL A 268 0.05 0.45 -2.79
C VAL A 268 -0.33 -1.00 -2.50
N ILE A 269 0.18 -1.53 -1.39
CA ILE A 269 0.00 -2.92 -0.95
C ILE A 269 -1.28 -3.04 -0.12
N ALA A 270 -1.46 -2.11 0.82
CA ALA A 270 -2.62 -2.05 1.71
C ALA A 270 -2.86 -0.63 2.19
N THR A 271 -4.05 -0.38 2.73
CA THR A 271 -4.44 0.95 3.24
C THR A 271 -5.03 0.82 4.63
N GLN A 272 -4.53 1.62 5.57
CA GLN A 272 -5.00 1.70 6.96
C GLN A 272 -5.59 3.09 7.22
N PHE A 273 -6.68 3.16 7.97
CA PHE A 273 -7.34 4.41 8.34
C PHE A 273 -7.05 4.77 9.79
N ALA A 274 -6.65 6.02 10.03
CA ALA A 274 -6.39 6.59 11.34
C ALA A 274 -7.40 7.69 11.66
N ALA A 275 -7.42 8.12 12.93
CA ALA A 275 -8.24 9.25 13.37
C ALA A 275 -7.91 10.55 12.61
N ASN A 276 -6.63 10.76 12.29
CA ASN A 276 -6.10 11.99 11.69
C ASN A 276 -5.44 11.75 10.34
N GLY A 277 -5.79 10.67 9.65
CA GLY A 277 -5.16 10.36 8.38
C GLY A 277 -5.44 8.99 7.79
N VAL A 278 -4.65 8.69 6.77
CA VAL A 278 -4.64 7.42 6.07
C VAL A 278 -3.19 7.01 5.80
N ILE A 279 -2.91 5.73 5.91
CA ILE A 279 -1.59 5.14 5.67
C ILE A 279 -1.71 4.19 4.50
N HIS A 280 -0.95 4.42 3.44
CA HIS A 280 -0.79 3.51 2.31
C HIS A 280 0.54 2.76 2.46
N LEU A 281 0.49 1.45 2.64
CA LEU A 281 1.69 0.62 2.69
C LEU A 281 2.28 0.48 1.29
N ILE A 282 3.59 0.68 1.16
CA ILE A 282 4.30 0.57 -0.13
C ILE A 282 5.50 -0.38 -0.02
N GLY A 283 5.82 -1.01 -1.15
CA GLY A 283 6.88 -2.03 -1.25
C GLY A 283 8.28 -1.47 -1.49
N SER A 284 8.44 -0.14 -1.53
CA SER A 284 9.73 0.53 -1.75
C SER A 284 9.75 1.88 -1.03
N VAL A 285 10.95 2.36 -0.70
CA VAL A 285 11.14 3.70 -0.12
C VAL A 285 11.11 4.73 -1.26
N MET A 286 10.28 5.76 -1.12
CA MET A 286 10.24 6.88 -2.05
C MET A 286 11.41 7.84 -1.80
N THR A 287 12.12 8.17 -2.87
CA THR A 287 13.24 9.11 -2.82
C THR A 287 12.81 10.43 -3.45
N PRO A 288 12.89 11.57 -2.72
CA PRO A 288 12.56 12.86 -3.28
C PRO A 288 13.55 13.26 -4.40
N PRO A 289 13.10 14.00 -5.42
CA PRO A 289 13.99 14.55 -6.44
C PRO A 289 15.15 15.32 -5.81
N GLY A 290 16.38 15.04 -6.25
CA GLY A 290 17.58 15.73 -5.78
C GLY A 290 18.18 15.20 -4.47
N VAL A 291 17.64 14.11 -3.90
CA VAL A 291 18.21 13.40 -2.74
C VAL A 291 18.63 12.00 -3.17
N ASP A 292 19.67 11.92 -3.99
CA ASP A 292 20.10 10.66 -4.61
C ASP A 292 20.87 9.72 -3.67
N SER A 293 21.11 10.14 -2.42
CA SER A 293 21.93 9.40 -1.44
C SER A 293 21.39 8.02 -1.06
N LEU A 294 20.15 7.68 -1.43
CA LEU A 294 19.50 6.39 -1.15
C LEU A 294 19.30 5.51 -2.40
N THR A 295 19.79 5.92 -3.56
CA THR A 295 19.65 5.14 -4.79
C THR A 295 21.02 4.83 -5.38
N PRO A 296 21.41 3.55 -5.46
CA PRO A 296 22.60 3.14 -6.20
C PRO A 296 22.59 3.73 -7.62
N GLU A 297 23.73 4.25 -8.10
CA GLU A 297 23.81 4.91 -9.41
C GLU A 297 23.55 3.92 -10.54
N ASN A 298 23.99 2.67 -10.36
CA ASN A 298 23.78 1.63 -11.36
C ASN A 298 23.60 0.23 -10.75
N VAL A 299 23.11 -0.72 -11.56
CA VAL A 299 22.87 -2.12 -11.15
C VAL A 299 24.12 -2.85 -10.65
N LEU A 300 25.32 -2.39 -10.98
CA LEU A 300 26.57 -2.98 -10.49
C LEU A 300 26.98 -2.43 -9.12
N ASP A 301 26.47 -1.27 -8.71
CA ASP A 301 26.76 -0.71 -7.38
C ASP A 301 26.18 -1.58 -6.27
N ILE A 302 25.00 -2.17 -6.47
CA ILE A 302 24.36 -3.06 -5.49
C ILE A 302 25.27 -4.23 -5.09
N PRO A 303 25.75 -5.10 -6.00
CA PRO A 303 26.68 -6.16 -5.62
C PRO A 303 28.05 -5.61 -5.16
N LYS A 304 28.52 -4.46 -5.66
CA LYS A 304 29.77 -3.83 -5.18
C LYS A 304 29.68 -3.29 -3.76
N ASN A 305 28.52 -2.83 -3.34
CA ASN A 305 28.28 -2.39 -1.97
C ASN A 305 28.16 -3.59 -1.01
N ASN A 306 27.92 -4.79 -1.54
CA ASN A 306 27.70 -6.04 -0.79
C ASN A 306 28.76 -7.11 -1.13
N MET A 307 30.05 -6.73 -1.10
CA MET A 307 31.14 -7.61 -1.53
C MET A 307 31.22 -8.96 -0.78
N GLU A 308 30.78 -9.02 0.49
CA GLU A 308 30.74 -10.27 1.24
C GLU A 308 29.85 -11.32 0.58
N GLY A 309 28.73 -10.89 -0.01
CA GLY A 309 27.77 -11.73 -0.71
C GLY A 309 28.02 -11.88 -2.22
N PHE A 310 28.77 -10.97 -2.86
CA PHE A 310 28.86 -10.89 -4.33
C PHE A 310 30.27 -10.74 -4.90
N SER A 311 31.33 -10.87 -4.11
CA SER A 311 32.72 -10.75 -4.60
C SER A 311 33.01 -11.58 -5.86
N VAL A 312 32.52 -12.82 -5.94
CA VAL A 312 32.74 -13.69 -7.11
C VAL A 312 32.05 -13.13 -8.36
N LEU A 313 30.83 -12.60 -8.22
CA LEU A 313 30.10 -11.97 -9.32
C LEU A 313 30.83 -10.72 -9.83
N VAL A 314 31.27 -9.87 -8.90
CA VAL A 314 31.98 -8.62 -9.21
C VAL A 314 33.30 -8.91 -9.93
N ASP A 315 34.06 -9.89 -9.45
CA ASP A 315 35.30 -10.35 -10.10
C ASP A 315 35.03 -10.91 -11.51
N ALA A 316 33.98 -11.73 -11.67
CA ALA A 316 33.59 -12.30 -12.96
C ALA A 316 33.23 -11.22 -13.99
N LEU A 317 32.46 -10.21 -13.58
CA LEU A 317 32.08 -9.07 -14.44
C LEU A 317 33.30 -8.22 -14.81
N GLN A 318 34.24 -8.06 -13.89
CA GLN A 318 35.48 -7.33 -14.16
C GLN A 318 36.38 -8.08 -15.16
N ARG A 319 36.53 -9.41 -15.02
CA ARG A 319 37.36 -10.23 -15.93
C ARG A 319 36.82 -10.27 -17.37
N THR A 320 35.51 -10.27 -17.52
CA THR A 320 34.85 -10.31 -18.84
C THR A 320 34.65 -8.92 -19.47
N GLY A 321 34.93 -7.84 -18.73
CA GLY A 321 34.74 -6.46 -19.20
C GLY A 321 33.28 -5.99 -19.25
N LEU A 322 32.32 -6.84 -18.83
CA LEU A 322 30.89 -6.51 -18.80
C LEU A 322 30.54 -5.41 -17.81
N SER A 323 31.40 -5.12 -16.83
CA SER A 323 31.20 -4.02 -15.88
C SER A 323 30.88 -2.69 -16.56
N SER A 324 31.57 -2.38 -17.67
CA SER A 324 31.37 -1.13 -18.43
C SER A 324 29.99 -1.04 -19.08
N ALA A 325 29.45 -2.16 -19.56
CA ALA A 325 28.12 -2.22 -20.15
C ALA A 325 27.03 -2.03 -19.08
N LEU A 326 27.22 -2.60 -17.88
CA LEU A 326 26.25 -2.51 -16.79
C LEU A 326 26.24 -1.16 -16.06
N THR A 327 27.28 -0.34 -16.23
CA THR A 327 27.34 1.04 -15.76
C THR A 327 26.82 2.06 -16.79
N ALA A 328 26.52 1.62 -18.02
CA ALA A 328 26.00 2.51 -19.06
C ALA A 328 24.54 2.94 -18.77
N ASP A 329 24.05 3.88 -19.58
CA ASP A 329 22.65 4.27 -19.52
C ASP A 329 21.75 3.05 -19.79
N GLY A 330 20.88 2.76 -18.83
CA GLY A 330 19.98 1.61 -18.86
C GLY A 330 18.65 1.89 -19.58
N PRO A 331 17.57 1.17 -19.24
CA PRO A 331 17.44 0.30 -18.09
C PRO A 331 18.01 -1.12 -18.29
N PHE A 332 18.59 -1.69 -17.24
CA PHE A 332 19.00 -3.10 -17.15
C PHE A 332 18.27 -3.83 -16.04
N THR A 333 18.11 -5.14 -16.19
CA THR A 333 17.76 -6.04 -15.09
C THR A 333 18.87 -7.06 -14.93
N LEU A 334 19.52 -7.06 -13.77
CA LEU A 334 20.60 -7.99 -13.43
C LEU A 334 20.07 -9.04 -12.44
N PHE A 335 20.13 -10.30 -12.83
CA PHE A 335 19.94 -11.42 -11.92
C PHE A 335 21.29 -11.74 -11.28
N ALA A 336 21.51 -11.30 -10.04
CA ALA A 336 22.79 -11.36 -9.36
C ALA A 336 22.92 -12.66 -8.53
N PRO A 337 23.68 -13.67 -8.98
CA PRO A 337 23.94 -14.86 -8.18
C PRO A 337 24.85 -14.52 -7.00
N THR A 338 24.54 -15.09 -5.83
CA THR A 338 25.35 -14.94 -4.63
C THR A 338 26.67 -15.72 -4.71
N ASN A 339 27.61 -15.41 -3.82
CA ASN A 339 28.82 -16.20 -3.61
C ASN A 339 28.50 -17.67 -3.30
N MET A 340 27.40 -17.94 -2.59
CA MET A 340 26.91 -19.30 -2.35
C MET A 340 26.47 -19.99 -3.64
N ALA A 341 25.78 -19.28 -4.54
CA ALA A 341 25.39 -19.81 -5.85
C ALA A 341 26.61 -20.25 -6.68
N PHE A 342 27.67 -19.43 -6.71
CA PHE A 342 28.91 -19.80 -7.39
C PHE A 342 29.62 -20.98 -6.73
N ARG A 343 29.65 -21.06 -5.39
CA ARG A 343 30.22 -22.21 -4.67
C ARG A 343 29.43 -23.50 -4.96
N ALA A 344 28.11 -23.42 -5.03
CA ALA A 344 27.26 -24.55 -5.40
C ALA A 344 27.55 -25.03 -6.82
N LEU A 345 27.71 -24.11 -7.79
CA LEU A 345 28.12 -24.46 -9.14
C LEU A 345 29.51 -25.11 -9.17
N ALA A 346 30.47 -24.58 -8.41
CA ALA A 346 31.84 -25.10 -8.35
C ALA A 346 31.85 -26.54 -7.82
N SER A 347 31.11 -26.76 -6.73
CA SER A 347 30.94 -28.09 -6.15
C SER A 347 30.27 -29.06 -7.12
N ALA A 348 29.24 -28.62 -7.85
CA ALA A 348 28.57 -29.45 -8.85
C ALA A 348 29.52 -29.87 -9.98
N LEU A 349 30.36 -28.95 -10.45
CA LEU A 349 31.35 -29.23 -11.49
C LEU A 349 32.61 -29.94 -10.97
N ASN A 350 32.72 -30.13 -9.64
CA ASN A 350 33.92 -30.63 -8.98
C ASN A 350 35.18 -29.81 -9.33
N VAL A 351 35.04 -28.49 -9.30
CA VAL A 351 36.09 -27.49 -9.55
C VAL A 351 36.09 -26.44 -8.45
N THR A 352 37.07 -25.53 -8.46
CA THR A 352 37.09 -24.38 -7.56
C THR A 352 36.31 -23.20 -8.15
N THR A 353 35.95 -22.22 -7.32
CA THR A 353 35.35 -20.97 -7.80
C THR A 353 36.29 -20.22 -8.75
N GLU A 354 37.60 -20.31 -8.56
CA GLU A 354 38.59 -19.70 -9.46
C GLU A 354 38.61 -20.35 -10.85
N ASP A 355 38.36 -21.67 -10.92
CA ASP A 355 38.20 -22.38 -12.19
C ASP A 355 36.96 -21.91 -12.94
N ILE A 356 35.86 -21.58 -12.22
CA ILE A 356 34.66 -20.97 -12.83
C ILE A 356 35.01 -19.63 -13.49
N LEU A 357 35.80 -18.80 -12.80
CA LEU A 357 36.25 -17.50 -13.30
C LEU A 357 37.20 -17.60 -14.51
N SER A 358 37.63 -18.82 -14.85
CA SER A 358 38.50 -19.13 -15.99
C SER A 358 37.78 -19.87 -17.12
N LEU A 359 36.45 -20.05 -17.01
CA LEU A 359 35.66 -20.69 -18.07
C LEU A 359 35.66 -19.84 -19.35
N ASP A 360 35.86 -20.51 -20.48
CA ASP A 360 35.76 -19.90 -21.82
C ASP A 360 34.37 -19.33 -22.11
N VAL A 361 33.33 -19.92 -21.50
CA VAL A 361 31.94 -19.50 -21.60
C VAL A 361 31.50 -18.51 -20.51
N LEU A 362 32.42 -17.99 -19.69
CA LEU A 362 32.05 -17.12 -18.55
C LEU A 362 31.30 -15.86 -19.00
N GLU A 363 31.73 -15.21 -20.09
CA GLU A 363 31.05 -14.03 -20.61
C GLU A 363 29.62 -14.33 -21.06
N ASP A 364 29.40 -15.48 -21.70
CA ASP A 364 28.07 -15.92 -22.12
C ASP A 364 27.18 -16.22 -20.91
N ILE A 365 27.73 -16.88 -19.88
CA ILE A 365 27.02 -17.11 -18.61
C ILE A 365 26.57 -15.77 -18.01
N LEU A 366 27.46 -14.77 -17.93
CA LEU A 366 27.12 -13.47 -17.34
C LEU A 366 26.12 -12.69 -18.19
N LYS A 367 26.24 -12.71 -19.52
CA LYS A 367 25.23 -12.13 -20.42
C LYS A 367 23.86 -12.79 -20.26
N TYR A 368 23.81 -14.08 -19.92
CA TYR A 368 22.56 -14.79 -19.64
C TYR A 368 21.89 -14.36 -18.33
N HIS A 369 22.60 -13.65 -17.44
CA HIS A 369 22.05 -13.08 -16.21
C HIS A 369 21.53 -11.64 -16.37
N VAL A 370 21.61 -11.07 -17.57
CA VAL A 370 21.25 -9.67 -17.81
C VAL A 370 20.11 -9.62 -18.82
N VAL A 371 19.10 -8.80 -18.53
CA VAL A 371 18.02 -8.44 -19.47
C VAL A 371 18.10 -6.95 -19.77
N GLN A 372 17.93 -6.58 -21.04
CA GLN A 372 17.74 -5.19 -21.43
C GLN A 372 16.31 -4.77 -21.12
N GLY A 373 16.12 -3.79 -20.24
CA GLY A 373 14.81 -3.40 -19.73
C GLY A 373 14.77 -3.37 -18.20
N LYS A 374 13.80 -2.62 -17.67
CA LYS A 374 13.44 -2.66 -16.26
C LYS A 374 12.38 -3.76 -16.10
N VAL A 375 12.66 -4.80 -15.32
CA VAL A 375 11.74 -5.90 -15.06
C VAL A 375 11.68 -6.11 -13.55
N THR A 376 10.62 -5.63 -12.91
CA THR A 376 10.34 -5.83 -11.47
C THR A 376 9.52 -7.11 -11.26
N THR A 377 9.39 -7.61 -10.04
CA THR A 377 8.59 -8.82 -9.76
C THR A 377 7.11 -8.67 -10.08
N SER A 378 6.56 -7.45 -10.12
CA SER A 378 5.20 -7.20 -10.59
C SER A 378 5.05 -7.45 -12.10
N GLU A 379 6.13 -7.26 -12.85
CA GLU A 379 6.18 -7.42 -14.32
C GLU A 379 6.91 -8.70 -14.74
N ILE A 380 7.55 -9.39 -13.80
CA ILE A 380 8.49 -10.46 -14.10
C ILE A 380 7.79 -11.68 -14.65
N THR A 381 6.47 -11.87 -14.51
CA THR A 381 5.79 -13.05 -15.06
C THR A 381 5.91 -13.10 -16.58
N GLY A 382 6.68 -14.05 -17.11
CA GLY A 382 6.84 -14.20 -18.55
C GLY A 382 8.22 -14.67 -18.98
N SER A 383 8.58 -14.32 -20.21
CA SER A 383 9.83 -14.73 -20.86
C SER A 383 10.51 -13.50 -21.45
N PHE A 384 11.77 -13.28 -21.07
CA PHE A 384 12.54 -12.10 -21.48
C PHE A 384 13.81 -12.53 -22.22
N PRO A 385 14.19 -11.86 -23.31
CA PRO A 385 15.47 -12.12 -23.95
C PRO A 385 16.61 -11.66 -23.03
N SER A 386 17.54 -12.56 -22.73
CA SER A 386 18.80 -12.15 -22.09
C SER A 386 19.68 -11.36 -23.05
N LEU A 387 20.71 -10.69 -22.53
CA LEU A 387 21.73 -10.02 -23.33
C LEU A 387 22.52 -11.00 -24.21
N LEU A 388 22.54 -12.29 -23.86
CA LEU A 388 23.08 -13.35 -24.70
C LEU A 388 22.15 -13.70 -25.88
N GLY A 389 20.84 -13.47 -25.72
CA GLY A 389 19.80 -13.81 -26.69
C GLY A 389 18.79 -14.87 -26.22
N PRO A 390 19.22 -16.03 -25.66
CA PRO A 390 18.28 -17.02 -25.15
C PRO A 390 17.37 -16.46 -24.04
N MET A 391 16.18 -17.04 -23.93
CA MET A 391 15.12 -16.54 -23.05
C MET A 391 15.36 -16.90 -21.58
N ILE A 392 15.10 -15.95 -20.68
CA ILE A 392 14.91 -16.16 -19.26
C ILE A 392 13.42 -16.30 -19.00
N GLN A 393 13.00 -17.46 -18.52
CA GLN A 393 11.63 -17.75 -18.14
C GLN A 393 11.48 -17.62 -16.63
N SER A 394 10.48 -16.84 -16.21
CA SER A 394 10.10 -16.77 -14.81
C SER A 394 8.85 -17.59 -14.52
N TYR A 395 8.71 -18.03 -13.27
CA TYR A 395 7.48 -18.63 -12.79
C TYR A 395 7.36 -18.50 -11.27
N PHE A 396 6.11 -18.48 -10.79
CA PHE A 396 5.82 -18.55 -9.36
C PHE A 396 5.68 -20.01 -8.92
N SER A 397 6.31 -20.38 -7.81
CA SER A 397 6.17 -21.69 -7.21
C SER A 397 6.33 -21.60 -5.70
N ARG A 398 5.40 -22.19 -4.94
CA ARG A 398 5.45 -22.30 -3.47
C ARG A 398 5.71 -20.97 -2.74
N GLY A 399 5.21 -19.85 -3.27
CA GLY A 399 5.36 -18.52 -2.67
C GLY A 399 6.63 -17.77 -3.07
N SER A 400 7.52 -18.39 -3.86
CA SER A 400 8.73 -17.74 -4.40
C SER A 400 8.66 -17.56 -5.91
N VAL A 401 9.40 -16.58 -6.42
CA VAL A 401 9.63 -16.38 -7.86
C VAL A 401 10.91 -17.11 -8.25
N PHE A 402 10.85 -17.84 -9.35
CA PHE A 402 12.01 -18.50 -9.94
C PHE A 402 12.27 -17.94 -11.33
N VAL A 403 13.54 -17.90 -11.73
CA VAL A 403 14.00 -17.60 -13.09
C VAL A 403 14.91 -18.72 -13.57
N ASN A 404 14.48 -19.43 -14.62
CA ASN A 404 15.20 -20.60 -15.15
C ASN A 404 15.64 -21.63 -14.09
N GLY A 405 14.85 -21.79 -13.02
CA GLY A 405 15.14 -22.71 -11.92
C GLY A 405 15.92 -22.11 -10.75
N ALA A 406 16.47 -20.91 -10.87
CA ALA A 406 17.08 -20.16 -9.77
C ALA A 406 15.99 -19.42 -8.98
N GLU A 407 16.01 -19.52 -7.65
CA GLU A 407 15.09 -18.77 -6.79
C GLU A 407 15.54 -17.32 -6.67
N ILE A 408 14.61 -16.36 -6.81
CA ILE A 408 14.86 -14.96 -6.47
C ILE A 408 14.72 -14.81 -4.95
N VAL A 409 15.86 -14.69 -4.27
CA VAL A 409 15.93 -14.59 -2.80
C VAL A 409 15.76 -13.16 -2.29
N ALA A 410 16.14 -12.16 -3.09
CA ALA A 410 15.86 -10.75 -2.80
C ALA A 410 15.46 -10.02 -4.09
N PRO A 411 14.17 -9.76 -4.30
CA PRO A 411 13.68 -9.12 -5.50
C PRO A 411 13.68 -7.59 -5.43
N ASP A 412 13.73 -6.96 -6.60
CA ASP A 412 13.44 -5.54 -6.81
C ASP A 412 14.40 -4.57 -6.07
N LEU A 413 15.71 -4.85 -6.09
CA LEU A 413 16.69 -3.88 -5.63
C LEU A 413 16.88 -2.81 -6.71
N ILE A 414 16.46 -1.58 -6.41
CA ILE A 414 16.38 -0.50 -7.40
C ILE A 414 17.72 0.23 -7.51
N ALA A 415 18.17 0.48 -8.73
CA ALA A 415 19.25 1.41 -9.07
C ALA A 415 18.77 2.42 -10.12
N LYS A 416 19.47 3.54 -10.32
CA LYS A 416 19.02 4.56 -11.29
C LYS A 416 18.95 4.02 -12.72
N ASN A 417 19.90 3.17 -13.12
CA ASN A 417 19.92 2.57 -14.44
C ASN A 417 19.25 1.18 -14.53
N GLY A 418 18.51 0.72 -13.51
CA GLY A 418 17.92 -0.61 -13.58
C GLY A 418 17.44 -1.24 -12.27
N VAL A 419 17.30 -2.56 -12.30
CA VAL A 419 16.85 -3.40 -11.18
C VAL A 419 17.79 -4.57 -11.01
N VAL A 420 18.03 -4.97 -9.77
CA VAL A 420 18.76 -6.19 -9.42
C VAL A 420 17.83 -7.15 -8.69
N HIS A 421 17.84 -8.41 -9.10
CA HIS A 421 17.22 -9.52 -8.39
C HIS A 421 18.33 -10.46 -7.91
N ILE A 422 18.46 -10.64 -6.59
CA ILE A 422 19.43 -11.60 -6.05
C ILE A 422 18.89 -13.01 -6.26
N ILE A 423 19.70 -13.91 -6.81
CA ILE A 423 19.32 -15.30 -7.06
C ILE A 423 20.21 -16.31 -6.33
N ASP A 424 19.66 -17.48 -6.02
CA ASP A 424 20.34 -18.55 -5.26
C ASP A 424 21.24 -19.46 -6.11
N SER A 425 21.17 -19.35 -7.44
CA SER A 425 21.82 -20.27 -8.37
C SER A 425 22.39 -19.53 -9.58
N VAL A 426 23.53 -19.98 -10.11
CA VAL A 426 24.09 -19.46 -11.37
C VAL A 426 23.29 -20.04 -12.54
N MET A 427 22.67 -19.19 -13.36
CA MET A 427 21.95 -19.60 -14.56
C MET A 427 22.93 -19.99 -15.68
N LEU A 428 22.84 -21.23 -16.14
CA LEU A 428 23.66 -21.73 -17.26
C LEU A 428 22.90 -21.59 -18.58
N PRO A 429 23.46 -20.93 -19.61
CA PRO A 429 22.77 -20.73 -20.87
C PRO A 429 22.61 -22.06 -21.62
N PRO A 430 21.54 -22.25 -22.43
CA PRO A 430 21.31 -23.48 -23.19
C PRO A 430 22.47 -23.89 -24.11
N THR A 431 23.29 -22.93 -24.54
CA THR A 431 24.49 -23.13 -25.36
C THR A 431 25.64 -23.81 -24.60
N SER A 432 25.61 -23.81 -23.27
CA SER A 432 26.62 -24.42 -22.40
C SER A 432 26.37 -25.91 -22.13
N THR A 433 25.96 -26.67 -23.15
CA THR A 433 25.44 -28.04 -23.02
C THR A 433 26.39 -28.99 -22.27
N LYS A 434 27.72 -28.81 -22.41
CA LYS A 434 28.71 -29.59 -21.65
C LYS A 434 28.58 -29.38 -20.14
N LEU A 435 28.53 -28.12 -19.69
CA LEU A 435 28.34 -27.78 -18.28
C LEU A 435 26.98 -28.23 -17.77
N GLN A 436 25.91 -28.01 -18.56
CA GLN A 436 24.56 -28.44 -18.20
C GLN A 436 24.45 -29.96 -18.07
N THR A 437 25.12 -30.73 -18.92
CA THR A 437 25.12 -32.20 -18.82
C THR A 437 25.85 -32.65 -17.56
N THR A 438 26.99 -32.05 -17.23
CA THR A 438 27.73 -32.34 -15.98
C THR A 438 26.89 -32.00 -14.75
N VAL A 439 26.22 -30.84 -14.71
CA VAL A 439 25.38 -30.44 -13.58
C VAL A 439 24.10 -31.27 -13.49
N GLY A 440 23.43 -31.53 -14.62
CA GLY A 440 22.16 -32.27 -14.68
C GLY A 440 22.29 -33.78 -14.47
N SER A 441 23.50 -34.34 -14.61
CA SER A 441 23.80 -35.75 -14.30
C SER A 441 24.13 -35.99 -12.83
N ILE A 442 24.17 -34.93 -12.01
CA ILE A 442 24.25 -35.00 -10.55
C ILE A 442 22.81 -35.13 -10.04
N PRO A 443 22.46 -36.25 -9.36
CA PRO A 443 21.11 -36.44 -8.88
C PRO A 443 20.78 -35.39 -7.81
N TYR A 444 19.86 -34.47 -8.17
CA TYR A 444 19.13 -33.52 -7.33
C TYR A 444 19.95 -32.66 -6.35
N ARG A 445 19.93 -31.34 -6.62
CA ARG A 445 19.89 -30.26 -5.63
C ARG A 445 20.67 -30.60 -4.36
N ILE A 446 21.95 -30.21 -4.30
CA ILE A 446 22.60 -29.96 -3.01
C ILE A 446 21.81 -28.80 -2.39
N VAL A 447 20.67 -29.11 -1.79
CA VAL A 447 20.17 -28.34 -0.66
C VAL A 447 21.31 -28.45 0.31
N VAL A 448 22.07 -27.38 0.45
CA VAL A 448 23.00 -27.26 1.57
C VAL A 448 22.10 -27.47 2.79
N GLN A 449 22.14 -28.66 3.41
CA GLN A 449 21.46 -28.86 4.68
C GLN A 449 22.06 -27.79 5.60
N PRO A 450 21.25 -26.96 6.27
CA PRO A 450 21.79 -26.09 7.30
C PRO A 450 22.52 -27.00 8.29
N CYS A 451 23.80 -26.70 8.54
CA CYS A 451 24.65 -27.48 9.43
C CYS A 451 23.93 -27.73 10.76
N GLU A 452 23.46 -28.96 10.96
CA GLU A 452 22.67 -29.34 12.12
C GLU A 452 23.59 -29.90 13.21
N GLN A 453 24.65 -29.15 13.59
CA GLN A 453 25.42 -29.30 14.84
C GLN A 453 26.12 -27.97 15.23
N ASP A 454 25.39 -27.15 16.01
CA ASP A 454 25.78 -26.07 16.96
C ASP A 454 27.06 -25.20 16.81
N PRO A 455 27.05 -23.92 17.25
CA PRO A 455 25.92 -23.03 17.56
C PRO A 455 25.80 -21.90 16.51
N CYS A 456 24.56 -21.56 16.17
CA CYS A 456 24.22 -20.31 15.50
C CYS A 456 24.71 -19.11 16.33
N SER A 457 25.88 -18.59 15.98
CA SER A 457 26.21 -17.19 16.19
C SER A 457 26.21 -16.51 14.83
N GLN A 458 25.06 -15.89 14.52
CA GLN A 458 25.01 -14.56 13.94
C GLN A 458 25.86 -14.36 12.67
N GLU A 459 25.43 -14.93 11.55
CA GLU A 459 25.55 -14.18 10.30
C GLU A 459 24.22 -13.42 10.16
N PRO A 460 24.21 -12.08 10.19
CA PRO A 460 22.99 -11.34 10.01
C PRO A 460 22.49 -11.62 8.59
N TRP A 461 21.29 -12.17 8.52
CA TRP A 461 20.50 -12.11 7.30
C TRP A 461 20.40 -10.65 6.89
N ILE A 462 20.92 -10.40 5.69
CA ILE A 462 20.98 -9.12 4.97
C ILE A 462 19.67 -8.33 5.07
#